data_AF-A0A8J7QD38-F1
#
_entry.id   AF-A0A8J7QD38-F1
#
_cell.length_a   1.000
_cell.length_b   1.000
_cell.length_c   1.000
_cell.angle_alpha   90.00
_cell.angle_beta   90.00
_cell.angle_gamma   90.00
#
_symmetry.space_group_name_H-M   'P 1'
#
loop_
_entity.id
_entity.type
_entity.pdbx_description
1 polymer ?
#
loop_
_entity_poly.entity_id
_entity_poly.type
_entity_poly.pdbx_seq_one_letter_code
_entity_poly.pdbx_strand_id
1 'polypeptide(L)'
;MLVFKVFIGNMVVAALQAYSWILIAYLIATWFVQNRYAGWFVFLSRLVDPPLAWLRRVTKNKLTIGMLDLTPLVLFFAIHLLTSMVRSIFFR
;
A
#
# COMPACT_ATOMS: atom_id res chain seq x y z
N MET A 1 -15.70 27.50 0.62
CA MET A 1 -14.56 26.86 -0.06
C MET A 1 -13.68 26.04 0.89
N LEU A 2 -13.37 26.51 2.10
CA LEU A 2 -12.50 25.82 3.06
C LEU A 2 -13.05 24.48 3.58
N VAL A 3 -14.36 24.39 3.89
CA VAL A 3 -15.01 23.15 4.34
C VAL A 3 -14.90 22.04 3.28
N PHE A 4 -15.09 22.38 2.01
CA PHE A 4 -15.00 21.42 0.90
C PHE A 4 -13.56 20.91 0.71
N LYS A 5 -12.56 21.80 0.80
CA LYS A 5 -11.13 21.43 0.79
C LYS A 5 -10.83 20.41 1.89
N VAL A 6 -11.21 20.72 3.13
CA VAL A 6 -10.97 19.84 4.29
C VAL A 6 -11.68 18.50 4.15
N PHE A 7 -12.92 18.49 3.67
CA PHE A 7 -13.68 17.27 3.44
C PHE A 7 -12.98 16.34 2.44
N ILE A 8 -12.57 16.87 1.28
CA ILE A 8 -11.81 16.09 0.29
C ILE A 8 -10.48 15.60 0.88
N GLY A 9 -9.74 16.47 1.57
CA GLY A 9 -8.49 16.11 2.22
C GLY A 9 -8.65 14.92 3.17
N ASN A 10 -9.70 14.92 3.99
CA ASN A 10 -10.00 13.83 4.92
C ASN A 10 -10.32 12.53 4.18
N MET A 11 -11.12 12.58 3.11
CA MET A 11 -11.46 11.37 2.34
C MET A 11 -10.22 10.75 1.69
N VAL A 12 -9.34 11.58 1.10
CA VAL A 12 -8.11 11.11 0.46
C VAL A 12 -7.16 10.51 1.50
N VAL A 13 -6.96 11.20 2.63
CA VAL A 13 -6.11 10.69 3.72
C VAL A 13 -6.65 9.37 4.27
N ALA A 14 -7.97 9.25 4.48
CA ALA A 14 -8.59 8.01 4.95
C ALA A 14 -8.38 6.86 3.96
N ALA A 15 -8.55 7.11 2.66
CA ALA A 15 -8.32 6.10 1.63
C ALA A 15 -6.86 5.63 1.58
N LEU A 16 -5.89 6.55 1.65
CA LEU A 16 -4.47 6.22 1.68
C LEU A 16 -4.10 5.42 2.94
N GLN A 17 -4.63 5.79 4.10
CA GLN A 17 -4.42 5.05 5.34
C GLN A 17 -5.01 3.64 5.28
N ALA A 18 -6.24 3.48 4.77
CA ALA A 18 -6.84 2.17 4.57
C ALA A 18 -5.98 1.29 3.66
N TYR A 19 -5.45 1.86 2.57
CA TYR A 19 -4.56 1.16 1.65
C TYR A 19 -3.20 0.80 2.30
N SER A 20 -2.65 1.65 3.16
CA SER A 20 -1.47 1.30 3.97
C SER A 20 -1.70 0.10 4.88
N TRP A 21 -2.86 -0.01 5.52
CA TRP A 21 -3.21 -1.18 6.35
C TRP A 21 -3.35 -2.45 5.50
N ILE A 22 -3.91 -2.36 4.30
CA ILE A 22 -3.97 -3.47 3.33
C ILE A 22 -2.56 -3.96 2.98
N LEU A 23 -1.59 -3.06 2.77
CA LEU A 23 -0.20 -3.43 2.48
C LEU A 23 0.48 -4.12 3.66
N ILE A 24 0.23 -3.67 4.90
CA ILE A 24 0.73 -4.32 6.11
C ILE A 24 0.15 -5.74 6.21
N ALA A 25 -1.16 -5.88 6.03
CA ALA A 25 -1.82 -7.19 6.03
C ALA A 25 -1.22 -8.12 4.98
N TYR A 26 -0.95 -7.61 3.77
CA TYR A 26 -0.30 -8.39 2.71
C TYR A 26 1.13 -8.78 3.09
N LEU A 27 1.92 -7.83 3.58
CA LEU A 27 3.31 -8.07 4.01
C LEU A 27 3.36 -9.20 5.06
N ILE A 28 2.53 -9.12 6.10
CA ILE A 28 2.43 -10.16 7.13
C ILE A 28 1.97 -11.48 6.51
N ALA A 29 0.98 -11.45 5.61
CA ALA A 29 0.47 -12.66 4.98
C ALA A 29 1.50 -13.35 4.06
N THR A 30 2.43 -12.61 3.45
CA THR A 30 3.49 -13.21 2.61
C THR A 30 4.43 -14.12 3.41
N TRP A 31 4.54 -13.92 4.73
CA TRP A 31 5.31 -14.77 5.64
C TRP A 31 4.69 -16.16 5.85
N PHE A 32 3.38 -16.30 5.64
CA PHE A 32 2.65 -17.56 5.84
C PHE A 32 2.47 -18.31 4.51
N VAL A 33 3.42 -19.20 4.19
CA VAL A 33 3.43 -19.96 2.92
C VAL A 33 2.15 -20.79 2.69
N GLN A 34 1.57 -21.37 3.75
CA GLN A 34 0.37 -22.21 3.66
C GLN A 34 -0.87 -21.45 3.17
N ASN A 35 -0.92 -20.12 3.33
CA ASN A 35 -2.12 -19.32 3.04
C ASN A 35 -2.19 -18.79 1.60
N ARG A 36 -1.20 -19.09 0.75
CA ARG A 36 -1.11 -18.52 -0.61
C ARG A 36 -2.28 -18.85 -1.54
N TYR A 37 -2.97 -19.96 -1.27
CA TYR A 37 -4.14 -20.39 -2.04
C TYR A 37 -5.47 -20.04 -1.34
N ALA A 38 -5.42 -19.45 -0.15
CA ALA A 38 -6.62 -19.04 0.57
C ALA A 38 -7.31 -17.88 -0.18
N GLY A 39 -8.64 -17.93 -0.29
CA GLY A 39 -9.41 -16.94 -1.04
C GLY A 39 -9.18 -15.50 -0.57
N TRP A 40 -9.01 -15.28 0.75
CA TRP A 40 -8.69 -13.96 1.31
C TRP A 40 -7.31 -13.45 0.89
N PHE A 41 -6.31 -14.33 0.75
CA PHE A 41 -4.97 -13.96 0.32
C PHE A 41 -4.96 -13.60 -1.17
N VAL A 42 -5.65 -14.39 -2.00
CA VAL A 42 -5.82 -14.10 -3.44
C VAL A 42 -6.57 -12.79 -3.66
N PHE A 43 -7.58 -12.50 -2.83
CA PHE A 43 -8.27 -11.21 -2.86
C PHE A 43 -7.30 -10.06 -2.52
N LEU A 44 -6.55 -10.21 -1.43
CA LEU A 44 -5.58 -9.21 -0.99
C LEU A 44 -4.49 -8.96 -2.03
N SER A 45 -3.94 -10.02 -2.63
CA SER A 45 -2.92 -9.94 -3.68
C SER A 45 -3.44 -9.15 -4.88
N ARG A 46 -4.67 -9.38 -5.33
CA ARG A 46 -5.28 -8.62 -6.44
C ARG A 46 -5.41 -7.13 -6.15
N LEU A 47 -5.60 -6.72 -4.89
CA LEU A 47 -5.68 -5.30 -4.51
C LEU A 47 -4.31 -4.61 -4.53
N VAL A 48 -3.24 -5.33 -4.18
CA VAL A 48 -1.89 -4.75 -4.07
C VAL A 48 -1.04 -4.98 -5.31
N ASP A 49 -1.35 -5.98 -6.13
CA ASP A 49 -0.52 -6.39 -7.27
C ASP A 49 -0.33 -5.30 -8.33
N PRO A 50 -1.32 -4.44 -8.70
CA PRO A 50 -1.08 -3.46 -9.76
C PRO A 50 0.10 -2.50 -9.49
N PRO A 51 0.17 -1.79 -8.34
CA PRO A 51 1.33 -0.97 -8.03
C PRO A 51 2.57 -1.80 -7.66
N LEU A 52 2.41 -2.96 -7.01
CA LEU A 52 3.54 -3.83 -6.69
C LEU A 52 4.20 -4.42 -7.94
N ALA A 53 3.45 -4.77 -8.98
CA ALA A 53 3.97 -5.29 -10.24
C ALA A 53 4.79 -4.24 -10.98
N TRP A 54 4.38 -2.97 -10.92
CA TRP A 54 5.22 -1.89 -11.42
C TRP A 54 6.50 -1.74 -10.59
N LEU A 55 6.40 -1.72 -9.26
CA LEU A 55 7.56 -1.62 -8.37
C LEU A 55 8.54 -2.79 -8.56
N ARG A 56 8.04 -4.02 -8.64
CA ARG A 56 8.80 -5.25 -8.91
C ARG A 56 9.58 -5.16 -10.23
N ARG A 57 8.97 -4.59 -11.28
CA ARG A 57 9.66 -4.35 -12.56
C ARG A 57 10.77 -3.31 -12.43
N VAL A 58 10.52 -2.20 -11.75
CA VAL A 58 11.51 -1.12 -11.54
C VAL A 58 12.70 -1.61 -10.73
N THR A 59 12.44 -2.34 -9.64
CA THR A 59 13.46 -2.84 -8.72
C THR A 59 14.08 -4.15 -9.19
N LYS A 60 13.59 -4.71 -10.32
CA LYS A 60 13.99 -6.00 -10.89
C LYS A 60 13.92 -7.15 -9.87
N ASN A 61 12.86 -7.18 -9.07
CA ASN A 61 12.64 -8.14 -7.97
C ASN A 61 13.79 -8.25 -6.94
N LYS A 62 14.71 -7.27 -6.89
CA LYS A 62 15.85 -7.29 -5.94
C LYS A 62 15.42 -7.20 -4.48
N LEU A 63 14.19 -6.74 -4.22
CA LEU A 63 13.59 -6.64 -2.90
C LEU A 63 12.90 -7.94 -2.46
N THR A 64 12.87 -8.96 -3.32
CA THR A 64 12.36 -10.28 -2.99
C THR A 64 13.53 -11.15 -2.52
N ILE A 65 13.49 -11.59 -1.26
CA ILE A 65 14.53 -12.44 -0.66
C ILE A 65 13.93 -13.82 -0.45
N GLY A 66 14.26 -14.77 -1.34
CA GLY A 66 13.63 -16.09 -1.34
C GLY A 66 12.12 -15.99 -1.52
N MET A 67 11.36 -16.37 -0.50
CA MET A 67 9.89 -16.33 -0.51
C MET A 67 9.29 -15.03 0.06
N LEU A 68 10.14 -14.15 0.63
CA LEU A 68 9.77 -12.90 1.25
C LEU A 68 9.73 -11.77 0.22
N ASP A 69 8.58 -11.11 0.07
CA ASP A 69 8.48 -9.92 -0.76
C ASP A 69 8.49 -8.66 0.11
N LEU A 70 9.60 -7.90 0.07
CA LEU A 70 9.71 -6.61 0.76
C LEU A 70 9.23 -5.43 -0.10
N THR A 71 8.82 -5.66 -1.35
CA THR A 71 8.25 -4.61 -2.22
C THR A 71 7.06 -3.86 -1.59
N PRO A 72 6.13 -4.51 -0.86
CA PRO A 72 5.06 -3.84 -0.15
C PRO A 72 5.53 -2.79 0.86
N LEU A 73 6.70 -3.00 1.48
CA LEU A 73 7.27 -2.04 2.42
C LEU A 73 7.69 -0.74 1.72
N VAL A 74 8.27 -0.84 0.52
CA VAL A 74 8.62 0.34 -0.29
C VAL A 74 7.35 1.13 -0.66
N LEU A 75 6.29 0.42 -1.07
CA LEU A 75 5.02 1.06 -1.39
C LEU A 75 4.38 1.71 -0.15
N PHE A 76 4.48 1.07 1.01
CA PHE A 76 4.02 1.62 2.28
C PHE A 76 4.69 2.96 2.59
N PHE A 77 6.02 3.04 2.48
CA PHE A 77 6.73 4.31 2.67
C PHE A 77 6.34 5.37 1.65
N ALA A 78 6.17 5.00 0.38
CA ALA A 78 5.71 5.91 -0.65
C ALA A 78 4.32 6.50 -0.33
N ILE A 79 3.39 5.68 0.15
CA ILE A 79 2.05 6.13 0.57
C ILE A 79 2.13 7.01 1.80
N HIS A 80 3.02 6.71 2.75
CA HIS A 80 3.19 7.52 3.95
C HIS A 80 3.69 8.94 3.60
N LEU A 81 4.64 9.04 2.67
CA LEU A 81 5.10 10.31 2.11
C LEU A 81 3.97 11.03 1.37
N LEU A 82 3.24 10.33 0.50
CA LEU A 82 2.10 10.90 -0.23
C LEU A 82 1.03 11.43 0.72
N THR A 83 0.71 10.69 1.79
CA THR A 83 -0.25 11.09 2.82
C THR A 83 0.20 12.37 3.52
N SER A 84 1.49 12.47 3.83
CA SER A 84 2.08 13.67 4.43
C SER A 84 1.98 14.88 3.50
N MET A 85 2.24 14.70 2.21
CA MET A 85 2.07 15.75 1.18
C MET A 85 0.62 16.19 1.04
N VAL A 86 -0.33 15.25 0.95
CA VAL A 86 -1.77 15.54 0.91
C VAL A 86 -2.18 16.36 2.14
N ARG A 87 -1.73 15.95 3.33
CA ARG A 87 -2.01 16.70 4.56
C ARG A 87 -1.48 18.13 4.50
N SER A 88 -0.26 18.31 4.02
CA SER A 88 0.34 19.64 3.87
C SER A 88 -0.38 20.54 2.86
N ILE A 89 -1.04 19.98 1.84
CA ILE A 89 -1.76 20.78 0.83
C ILE A 89 -3.17 21.13 1.34
N PHE A 90 -3.85 20.15 1.95
CA PHE A 90 -5.27 20.27 2.28
C PHE A 90 -5.54 20.92 3.65
N PHE A 91 -4.61 20.82 4.61
CA PHE A 91 -4.82 21.26 6.00
C PHE A 91 -3.86 22.37 6.46
N ARG A 92 -3.06 22.88 5.52
CA ARG A 92 -2.37 24.16 5.66
C ARG A 92 -3.29 25.29 5.25
#